data_AF-A0A519L1G1-F1
#
_entry.id   AF-A0A519L1G1-F1
#
_cell.length_a   1.000
_cell.length_b   1.000
_cell.length_c   1.000
_cell.angle_alpha   90.00
_cell.angle_beta   90.00
_cell.angle_gamma   90.00
#
_symmetry.space_group_name_H-M   'P 1'
#
loop_
_entity.id
_entity.type
_entity.pdbx_description
1 polymer ?
#
loop_
_entity_poly.entity_id
_entity_poly.type
_entity_poly.pdbx_seq_one_letter_code
_entity_poly.pdbx_strand_id
1 'polypeptide(L)'
;TEALDVGLDATGALAAAPTAAFAPPPELPTTEPTPVETTPLPTPSQPVTTINTPPPAAAGSACLRHTGSDWRALSSNMGLAACVQALYSGTCVRPGEAQYGRWGDTTLRLVPRRVEQSNDNSRFRTLAEQDRNCQFPSLR
;
A
#
# COMPACT_ATOMS: atom_id res chain seq x y z
N THR A 1 -27.80 -40.79 -20.09
CA THR A 1 -28.32 -39.44 -19.79
C THR A 1 -29.48 -39.60 -18.84
N GLU A 2 -29.20 -39.55 -17.54
CA GLU A 2 -30.21 -39.60 -16.49
C GLU A 2 -30.26 -38.21 -15.87
N ALA A 3 -31.27 -37.46 -16.30
CA ALA A 3 -31.62 -36.15 -15.78
C ALA A 3 -32.50 -36.37 -14.55
N LEU A 4 -32.06 -35.90 -13.38
CA LEU A 4 -32.95 -35.68 -12.26
C LEU A 4 -33.32 -34.21 -12.22
N ASP A 5 -34.53 -34.00 -12.74
CA ASP A 5 -35.43 -32.87 -12.56
C ASP A 5 -35.59 -32.55 -11.07
N VAL A 6 -35.09 -31.39 -10.65
CA VAL A 6 -35.39 -30.78 -9.35
C VAL A 6 -36.15 -29.49 -9.60
N GLY A 7 -37.39 -29.63 -10.05
CA GLY A 7 -38.36 -28.56 -9.97
C GLY A 7 -38.81 -28.38 -8.52
N LEU A 8 -38.22 -27.43 -7.78
CA LEU A 8 -38.88 -26.80 -6.64
C LEU A 8 -38.88 -25.29 -6.84
N ASP A 9 -40.10 -24.80 -7.07
CA ASP A 9 -40.47 -23.45 -7.42
C ASP A 9 -40.41 -22.49 -6.21
N ALA A 10 -40.15 -21.23 -6.55
CA ALA A 10 -40.51 -19.95 -5.93
C ALA A 10 -40.55 -19.74 -4.40
N THR A 11 -39.95 -18.61 -4.02
CA THR A 11 -40.26 -17.77 -2.84
C THR A 11 -39.47 -18.07 -1.56
N GLY A 12 -38.35 -17.35 -1.40
CA GLY A 12 -37.63 -17.20 -0.15
C GLY A 12 -37.34 -15.73 0.15
N ALA A 13 -38.36 -14.88 0.05
CA ALA A 13 -38.30 -13.50 0.53
C ALA A 13 -38.52 -13.49 2.06
N LEU A 14 -37.54 -13.00 2.82
CA LEU A 14 -37.77 -12.55 4.20
C LEU A 14 -37.40 -11.08 4.30
N ALA A 15 -38.35 -10.34 4.87
CA ALA A 15 -38.52 -8.90 4.82
C ALA A 15 -37.73 -8.12 5.88
N ALA A 16 -37.65 -6.82 5.65
CA ALA A 16 -37.11 -5.79 6.55
C ALA A 16 -38.03 -5.44 7.73
N ALA A 17 -37.44 -4.92 8.82
CA ALA A 17 -37.90 -3.78 9.67
C ALA A 17 -37.08 -3.73 11.01
N PRO A 18 -37.07 -2.62 11.79
CA PRO A 18 -37.69 -1.30 11.59
C PRO A 18 -36.72 -0.09 11.71
N THR A 19 -37.18 1.02 11.15
CA THR A 19 -36.72 2.41 11.38
C THR A 19 -37.23 2.96 12.73
N ALA A 20 -36.48 3.93 13.26
CA ALA A 20 -36.79 4.93 14.30
C ALA A 20 -36.31 4.56 15.73
N ALA A 21 -35.73 5.46 16.55
CA ALA A 21 -35.75 6.92 16.54
C ALA A 21 -34.54 7.52 17.30
N PHE A 22 -34.15 8.73 16.87
CA PHE A 22 -33.72 9.89 17.68
C PHE A 22 -33.11 9.68 19.07
N ALA A 23 -31.82 9.99 19.20
CA ALA A 23 -31.28 10.67 20.38
C ALA A 23 -30.24 11.72 19.91
N PRO A 24 -30.38 13.02 20.26
CA PRO A 24 -29.35 14.04 20.03
C PRO A 24 -28.41 14.16 21.26
N PRO A 25 -27.49 15.13 21.29
CA PRO A 25 -26.03 15.02 21.16
C PRO A 25 -25.29 15.06 22.52
N PRO A 26 -23.95 15.06 22.54
CA PRO A 26 -23.30 16.17 23.27
C PRO A 26 -22.17 16.87 22.49
N GLU A 27 -21.98 18.14 22.85
CA GLU A 27 -21.14 19.15 22.21
C GLU A 27 -19.63 19.01 22.53
N LEU A 28 -18.83 19.59 21.64
CA LEU A 28 -17.37 19.68 21.68
C LEU A 28 -16.90 20.59 22.82
N PRO A 29 -15.82 20.25 23.56
CA PRO A 29 -15.08 21.26 24.29
C PRO A 29 -14.24 22.09 23.31
N THR A 30 -14.65 23.34 23.09
CA THR A 30 -13.85 24.44 22.56
C THR A 30 -12.63 24.67 23.44
N THR A 31 -11.43 24.63 22.87
CA THR A 31 -10.26 25.28 23.47
C THR A 31 -9.82 26.38 22.52
N GLU A 32 -10.26 27.60 22.83
CA GLU A 32 -9.77 28.84 22.24
C GLU A 32 -8.40 29.24 22.84
N PRO A 33 -7.66 30.13 22.16
CA PRO A 33 -6.20 30.23 22.27
C PRO A 33 -5.75 31.16 23.40
N THR A 34 -4.61 30.85 24.00
CA THR A 34 -3.86 31.80 24.84
C THR A 34 -2.61 32.26 24.08
N PRO A 35 -2.44 33.57 23.85
CA PRO A 35 -1.20 34.11 23.31
C PRO A 35 -0.16 34.17 24.44
N VAL A 36 0.99 33.54 24.21
CA VAL A 36 2.22 33.88 24.93
C VAL A 36 3.23 34.37 23.91
N GLU A 37 3.29 35.70 23.80
CA GLU A 37 4.48 36.37 23.34
C GLU A 37 5.61 35.99 24.29
N THR A 38 6.62 35.29 23.77
CA THR A 38 7.93 35.28 24.39
C THR A 38 8.94 35.22 23.26
N THR A 39 9.47 36.39 22.94
CA THR A 39 10.73 36.53 22.21
C THR A 39 11.85 35.99 23.09
N PRO A 40 12.63 34.97 22.64
CA PRO A 40 14.02 34.87 23.03
C PRO A 40 14.93 35.36 21.91
N LEU A 41 15.94 36.12 22.32
CA LEU A 41 17.03 36.71 21.55
C LEU A 41 17.70 35.71 20.57
N PRO A 42 18.35 36.21 19.49
CA PRO A 42 19.09 35.35 18.55
C PRO A 42 20.23 34.63 19.28
N THR A 43 20.08 33.30 19.42
CA THR A 43 21.20 32.44 19.82
C THR A 43 22.01 32.12 18.56
N PRO A 44 23.36 32.21 18.57
CA PRO A 44 24.15 31.99 17.37
C PRO A 44 23.87 30.61 16.78
N SER A 45 23.58 30.60 15.47
CA SER A 45 23.49 29.39 14.65
C SER A 45 24.81 28.63 14.74
N GLN A 46 24.84 27.61 15.59
CA GLN A 46 25.86 26.58 15.45
C GLN A 46 25.57 25.85 14.15
N PRO A 47 26.55 25.64 13.26
CA PRO A 47 26.33 24.79 12.10
C PRO A 47 25.99 23.41 12.64
N VAL A 48 24.74 22.99 12.43
CA VAL A 48 24.38 21.58 12.56
C VAL A 48 25.19 20.86 11.49
N THR A 49 26.32 20.28 11.90
CA THR A 49 27.04 19.31 11.10
C THR A 49 26.05 18.20 10.81
N THR A 50 25.47 18.20 9.61
CA THR A 50 24.69 17.07 9.13
C THR A 50 25.67 15.91 9.08
N ILE A 51 25.63 15.06 10.10
CA ILE A 51 26.39 13.83 10.10
C ILE A 51 25.72 13.01 9.01
N ASN A 52 26.30 13.03 7.82
CA ASN A 52 25.90 12.24 6.68
C ASN A 52 26.33 10.79 6.96
N THR A 53 25.79 10.19 8.02
CA THR A 53 25.97 8.77 8.31
C THR A 53 25.28 8.06 7.16
N PRO A 54 26.02 7.33 6.29
CA PRO A 54 25.36 6.54 5.27
C PRO A 54 24.38 5.59 5.97
N PRO A 55 23.12 5.51 5.52
CA PRO A 55 22.16 4.59 6.13
C PRO A 55 22.77 3.17 6.13
N PRO A 56 22.55 2.37 7.19
CA PRO A 56 23.04 1.00 7.22
C PRO A 56 22.64 0.29 5.94
N ALA A 57 23.58 -0.44 5.32
CA ALA A 57 23.30 -1.21 4.11
C ALA A 57 22.07 -2.08 4.39
N ALA A 58 20.96 -1.76 3.72
CA ALA A 58 19.70 -2.47 3.96
C ALA A 58 19.96 -3.94 3.68
N ALA A 59 19.79 -4.79 4.70
CA ALA A 59 19.86 -6.23 4.54
C ALA A 59 18.87 -6.62 3.42
N GLY A 60 19.37 -7.29 2.39
CA GLY A 60 18.50 -7.75 1.31
C GLY A 60 17.54 -8.82 1.83
N SER A 61 16.42 -8.96 1.13
CA SER A 61 15.41 -9.98 1.43
C SER A 61 15.13 -10.82 0.19
N ALA A 62 14.43 -11.93 0.38
CA ALA A 62 13.97 -12.76 -0.73
C ALA A 62 13.00 -11.97 -1.61
N CYS A 63 13.24 -11.97 -2.92
CA CYS A 63 12.37 -11.38 -3.93
C CYS A 63 11.62 -12.51 -4.64
N LEU A 64 10.29 -12.51 -4.54
CA LEU A 64 9.42 -13.53 -5.11
C LEU A 64 8.46 -12.89 -6.11
N ARG A 65 8.21 -13.59 -7.23
CA ARG A 65 7.17 -13.25 -8.20
C ARG A 65 5.97 -14.16 -8.02
N HIS A 66 4.76 -13.62 -8.06
CA HIS A 66 3.55 -14.44 -8.13
C HIS A 66 3.26 -14.82 -9.59
N THR A 67 3.08 -16.10 -9.87
CA THR A 67 2.73 -16.59 -11.22
C THR A 67 1.72 -17.72 -11.11
N GLY A 68 0.56 -17.58 -11.76
CA GLY A 68 -0.54 -18.53 -11.59
C GLY A 68 -1.08 -18.48 -10.16
N SER A 69 -0.76 -19.50 -9.38
CA SER A 69 -1.12 -19.61 -7.95
C SER A 69 0.09 -19.81 -7.03
N ASP A 70 1.30 -19.71 -7.56
CA ASP A 70 2.55 -20.00 -6.86
C ASP A 70 3.46 -18.78 -6.74
N TRP A 71 4.35 -18.84 -5.75
CA TRP A 71 5.43 -17.87 -5.56
C TRP A 71 6.75 -18.45 -6.07
N ARG A 72 7.40 -17.74 -6.99
CA ARG A 72 8.70 -18.13 -7.55
C ARG A 72 9.79 -17.17 -7.09
N ALA A 73 10.84 -17.70 -6.47
CA ALA A 73 11.99 -16.91 -6.06
C ALA A 73 12.80 -16.44 -7.26
N LEU A 74 13.14 -15.15 -7.27
CA LEU A 74 14.07 -14.53 -8.22
C LEU A 74 15.45 -14.36 -7.60
N SER A 75 15.50 -14.02 -6.31
CA SER A 75 16.72 -13.90 -5.52
C SER A 75 16.39 -14.08 -4.04
N SER A 76 17.34 -14.56 -3.24
CA SER A 76 17.18 -14.74 -1.79
C SER A 76 17.71 -13.55 -0.98
N ASN A 77 18.46 -12.65 -1.60
CA ASN A 77 19.08 -11.52 -0.93
C ASN A 77 19.20 -10.33 -1.90
N MET A 78 18.15 -9.52 -1.98
CA MET A 78 18.09 -8.35 -2.86
C MET A 78 17.45 -7.17 -2.12
N GLY A 79 17.87 -5.94 -2.41
CA GLY A 79 17.22 -4.74 -1.89
C GLY A 79 15.83 -4.50 -2.51
N LEU A 80 14.97 -3.74 -1.82
CA LEU A 80 13.59 -3.49 -2.25
C LEU A 80 13.51 -2.89 -3.66
N ALA A 81 14.30 -1.84 -3.94
CA ALA A 81 14.30 -1.17 -5.25
C ALA A 81 14.70 -2.12 -6.39
N ALA A 82 15.75 -2.92 -6.18
CA ALA A 82 16.19 -3.92 -7.15
C ALA A 82 15.14 -5.03 -7.37
N CYS A 83 14.40 -5.43 -6.32
CA CYS A 83 13.30 -6.39 -6.45
C CYS A 83 12.16 -5.83 -7.31
N VAL A 84 11.76 -4.57 -7.09
CA VAL A 84 10.74 -3.88 -7.92
C VAL A 84 11.18 -3.83 -9.39
N GLN A 85 12.44 -3.45 -9.64
CA GLN A 85 12.99 -3.42 -10.99
C GLN A 85 12.98 -4.81 -11.65
N ALA A 86 13.45 -5.83 -10.94
CA ALA A 86 13.51 -7.20 -11.45
C ALA A 86 12.12 -7.79 -11.74
N LEU A 87 11.11 -7.40 -10.96
CA LEU A 87 9.74 -7.88 -11.13
C LEU A 87 8.98 -7.18 -12.26
N TYR A 88 9.14 -5.86 -12.38
CA TYR A 88 8.15 -5.02 -13.06
C TYR A 88 8.71 -4.10 -14.14
N SER A 89 10.03 -3.91 -14.23
CA SER A 89 10.61 -3.03 -15.27
C SER A 89 10.24 -3.54 -16.67
N GLY A 90 9.77 -2.63 -17.52
CA GLY A 90 9.35 -2.95 -18.88
C GLY A 90 7.95 -3.58 -18.98
N THR A 91 7.25 -3.77 -17.86
CA THR A 91 5.89 -4.33 -17.85
C THR A 91 4.87 -3.27 -17.45
N CYS A 92 3.99 -2.92 -18.37
CA CYS A 92 2.82 -2.09 -18.08
C CYS A 92 1.59 -2.98 -17.86
N VAL A 93 0.84 -2.71 -16.80
CA VAL A 93 -0.44 -3.39 -16.52
C VAL A 93 -1.62 -2.55 -16.99
N ARG A 94 -2.68 -3.23 -17.44
CA ARG A 94 -3.91 -2.59 -17.91
C ARG A 94 -4.82 -2.20 -16.73
N PRO A 95 -5.73 -1.23 -16.91
CA PRO A 95 -6.78 -0.97 -15.93
C PRO A 95 -7.57 -2.25 -15.62
N GLY A 96 -7.76 -2.54 -14.33
CA GLY A 96 -8.42 -3.76 -13.85
C GLY A 96 -7.50 -4.97 -13.66
N GLU A 97 -6.25 -4.90 -14.13
CA GLU A 97 -5.23 -5.93 -13.88
C GLU A 97 -4.23 -5.46 -12.81
N ALA A 98 -3.61 -6.43 -12.13
CA ALA A 98 -2.50 -6.19 -11.23
C ALA A 98 -1.53 -7.38 -11.27
N GLN A 99 -0.23 -7.09 -11.16
CA GLN A 99 0.78 -8.12 -10.92
C GLN A 99 1.30 -8.04 -9.49
N TYR A 100 1.67 -9.19 -8.94
CA TYR A 100 2.04 -9.32 -7.54
C TYR A 100 3.43 -9.92 -7.36
N GLY A 101 4.08 -9.48 -6.29
CA GLY A 101 5.44 -9.81 -5.91
C GLY A 101 5.58 -9.73 -4.39
N ARG A 102 6.68 -10.26 -3.86
CA ARG A 102 7.05 -10.09 -2.46
C ARG A 102 8.51 -9.74 -2.33
N TRP A 103 8.79 -8.90 -1.35
CA TRP A 103 10.13 -8.60 -0.86
C TRP A 103 10.13 -8.88 0.64
N GLY A 104 10.69 -10.02 1.04
CA GLY A 104 10.52 -10.57 2.39
C GLY A 104 9.02 -10.73 2.70
N ASP A 105 8.57 -10.11 3.80
CA ASP A 105 7.16 -10.08 4.21
C ASP A 105 6.34 -8.98 3.52
N THR A 106 7.00 -8.06 2.81
CA THR A 106 6.32 -6.95 2.12
C THR A 106 5.74 -7.44 0.81
N THR A 107 4.43 -7.28 0.63
CA THR A 107 3.75 -7.55 -0.63
C THR A 107 3.85 -6.35 -1.54
N LEU A 108 4.23 -6.60 -2.79
CA LEU A 108 4.34 -5.61 -3.85
C LEU A 108 3.24 -5.84 -4.87
N ARG A 109 2.56 -4.76 -5.29
CA ARG A 109 1.52 -4.80 -6.30
C ARG A 109 1.81 -3.78 -7.39
N LEU A 110 1.99 -4.25 -8.62
CA LEU A 110 2.02 -3.39 -9.79
C LEU A 110 0.58 -3.12 -10.24
N VAL A 111 0.17 -1.87 -10.19
CA VAL A 111 -1.08 -1.35 -10.76
C VAL A 111 -0.75 -0.36 -11.88
N PRO A 112 -1.71 0.12 -12.69
CA PRO A 112 -1.40 1.02 -13.79
C PRO A 112 -0.60 2.22 -13.29
N ARG A 113 0.60 2.39 -13.88
CA ARG A 113 1.52 3.50 -13.64
C ARG A 113 2.16 3.58 -12.25
N ARG A 114 2.05 2.58 -11.38
CA ARG A 114 2.77 2.59 -10.10
C ARG A 114 2.90 1.22 -9.47
N VAL A 115 3.89 1.08 -8.61
CA VAL A 115 4.02 -0.04 -7.69
C VAL A 115 3.63 0.42 -6.30
N GLU A 116 2.83 -0.39 -5.64
CA GLU A 116 2.37 -0.20 -4.28
C GLU A 116 2.94 -1.31 -3.40
N GLN A 117 3.14 -1.00 -2.12
CA GLN A 117 3.58 -1.95 -1.11
C GLN A 117 2.57 -2.07 0.03
N SER A 118 2.53 -3.24 0.67
CA SER A 118 1.75 -3.50 1.87
C SER A 118 2.43 -4.54 2.75
N ASN A 119 2.41 -4.31 4.06
CA ASN A 119 2.89 -5.28 5.05
C ASN A 119 1.76 -6.19 5.57
N ASP A 120 0.51 -5.75 5.44
CA ASP A 120 -0.69 -6.41 5.97
C ASP A 120 -1.64 -6.94 4.87
N ASN A 121 -1.24 -6.83 3.60
CA ASN A 121 -2.02 -7.22 2.42
C ASN A 121 -3.40 -6.54 2.27
N SER A 122 -3.70 -5.52 3.08
CA SER A 122 -5.00 -4.83 3.09
C SER A 122 -4.85 -3.34 2.79
N ARG A 123 -3.75 -2.72 3.26
CA ARG A 123 -3.43 -1.31 3.08
C ARG A 123 -2.23 -1.18 2.15
N PHE A 124 -2.48 -0.75 0.92
CA PHE A 124 -1.45 -0.53 -0.08
C PHE A 124 -1.07 0.95 -0.13
N ARG A 125 0.24 1.24 -0.15
CA ARG A 125 0.80 2.59 -0.27
C ARG A 125 1.70 2.64 -1.50
N THR A 126 1.65 3.74 -2.25
CA THR A 126 2.54 3.93 -3.40
C THR A 126 3.99 3.91 -2.95
N LEU A 127 4.77 3.01 -3.54
CA LEU A 127 6.21 2.92 -3.35
C LEU A 127 6.93 3.71 -4.44
N ALA A 128 6.53 3.54 -5.70
CA ALA A 128 7.14 4.24 -6.83
C ALA A 128 6.14 4.42 -7.98
N GLU A 129 6.28 5.53 -8.69
CA GLU A 129 5.55 5.76 -9.94
C GLU A 129 6.30 5.12 -11.11
N GLN A 130 5.51 4.63 -12.06
CA GLN A 130 5.97 4.05 -13.31
C GLN A 130 5.71 5.06 -14.44
N ASP A 131 6.74 5.31 -15.24
CA ASP A 131 6.63 6.21 -16.39
C ASP A 131 5.92 5.54 -17.59
N ARG A 132 5.84 6.29 -18.70
CA ARG A 132 5.17 5.85 -19.94
C ARG A 132 5.87 4.66 -20.62
N ASN A 133 7.16 4.45 -20.34
CA ASN A 133 7.98 3.34 -20.85
C ASN A 133 8.01 2.14 -19.89
N CYS A 134 7.08 2.12 -18.92
CA CYS A 134 6.98 1.08 -17.91
C CYS A 134 8.24 0.96 -17.03
N GLN A 135 8.98 2.05 -16.82
CA GLN A 135 10.17 2.09 -15.97
C GLN A 135 9.91 2.83 -14.64
N PHE A 136 10.81 2.64 -13.68
CA PHE A 136 10.77 3.29 -12.36
C PHE A 136 11.97 4.22 -12.17
N PRO A 137 11.95 5.43 -12.78
CA PRO A 137 13.10 6.34 -12.74
C PRO A 137 13.45 6.80 -11.32
N SER A 138 12.47 6.82 -10.39
CA SER A 138 12.69 7.16 -8.98
C SER A 138 13.41 6.08 -8.16
N LEU A 139 13.60 4.88 -8.72
CA LEU A 139 14.21 3.73 -8.05
C LEU A 139 15.60 3.37 -8.60
N ARG A 140 16.18 4.19 -9.48
CA ARG A 140 17.52 3.99 -10.05
C ARG A 140 18.64 4.46 -9.13
#